data_AF-A0A9P6GFS1-F1
#
_entry.id   AF-A0A9P6GFS1-F1
#
_cell.length_a   1.000
_cell.length_b   1.000
_cell.length_c   1.000
_cell.angle_alpha   90.00
_cell.angle_beta   90.00
_cell.angle_gamma   90.00
#
_symmetry.space_group_name_H-M   'P 1'
#
loop_
_entity.id
_entity.type
_entity.pdbx_description
1 polymer ?
#
loop_
_entity_poly.entity_id
_entity_poly.type
_entity_poly.pdbx_seq_one_letter_code
_entity_poly.pdbx_strand_id
1 'polypeptide(L)'
;MANTPSAIAQGKKARAESASPPPPPRPRPHTPPPQPPVQQPTYATPSSSAIPATSTSKRKRQTRIDNYFGSKKQRISPIAFELSPEEKKDVKALYRDIIKEEREAKKAEREAKQQLKRETEDAAARERQKQTRRREKWRTWCERNAKPNATFEIPENLPRGDLWALHRSITMCEKEFGLRRTEVFCLEHSCKPNWRTDGDTDITLFRMDDVQTLTWRKEAMLAGVECDNEEDLIAQGRSLFLQKQMAKHG
;
A
#
# COMPACT_ATOMS: atom_id res chain seq x y z
N MET A 1 -38.85 -22.75 -62.75
CA MET A 1 -38.21 -22.66 -61.42
C MET A 1 -39.01 -21.65 -60.62
N ALA A 2 -39.69 -22.12 -59.57
CA ALA A 2 -40.77 -21.41 -58.91
C ALA A 2 -40.26 -20.45 -57.82
N ASN A 3 -40.79 -19.22 -57.86
CA ASN A 3 -40.62 -18.20 -56.83
C ASN A 3 -41.63 -18.43 -55.70
N THR A 4 -41.15 -18.47 -54.46
CA THR A 4 -41.99 -18.54 -53.25
C THR A 4 -41.78 -17.27 -52.44
N PRO A 5 -42.82 -16.43 -52.21
CA PRO A 5 -42.73 -15.33 -51.26
C PRO A 5 -43.07 -15.80 -49.83
N SER A 6 -42.21 -15.47 -48.87
CA SER A 6 -42.46 -15.65 -47.43
C SER A 6 -43.40 -14.57 -46.89
N ALA A 7 -44.49 -15.01 -46.29
CA ALA A 7 -45.47 -14.18 -45.61
C ALA A 7 -44.93 -13.67 -44.26
N ILE A 8 -44.93 -12.35 -44.07
CA ILE A 8 -44.61 -11.68 -42.81
C ILE A 8 -45.91 -11.55 -42.01
N ALA A 9 -46.01 -12.26 -40.89
CA ALA A 9 -47.11 -12.16 -39.94
C ALA A 9 -46.94 -10.90 -39.06
N GLN A 10 -47.85 -9.94 -39.20
CA GLN A 10 -47.94 -8.77 -38.32
C GLN A 10 -48.65 -9.14 -37.01
N GLY A 11 -47.88 -9.32 -35.95
CA GLY A 11 -48.41 -9.44 -34.58
C GLY A 11 -48.80 -8.08 -34.01
N LYS A 12 -50.11 -7.84 -33.87
CA LYS A 12 -50.69 -6.71 -33.11
C LYS A 12 -50.30 -6.81 -31.63
N LYS A 13 -49.41 -5.94 -31.16
CA LYS A 13 -49.19 -5.71 -29.72
C LYS A 13 -50.20 -4.67 -29.21
N ALA A 14 -51.03 -5.09 -28.26
CA ALA A 14 -51.94 -4.23 -27.53
C ALA A 14 -51.16 -3.17 -26.74
N ARG A 15 -51.57 -1.91 -26.89
CA ARG A 15 -51.08 -0.73 -26.22
C ARG A 15 -51.64 -0.74 -24.78
N ALA A 16 -50.80 -1.12 -23.81
CA ALA A 16 -51.12 -0.94 -22.40
C ALA A 16 -51.05 0.55 -22.07
N GLU A 17 -52.15 1.12 -21.59
CA GLU A 17 -52.23 2.47 -21.06
C GLU A 17 -51.30 2.58 -19.84
N SER A 18 -50.27 3.42 -19.97
CA SER A 18 -49.39 3.79 -18.86
C SER A 18 -50.17 4.66 -17.86
N ALA A 19 -50.63 4.04 -16.78
CA ALA A 19 -50.96 4.75 -15.56
C ALA A 19 -49.67 5.41 -15.03
N SER A 20 -49.67 6.75 -14.95
CA SER A 20 -48.55 7.49 -14.38
C SER A 20 -48.36 7.09 -12.90
N PRO A 21 -47.12 6.77 -12.47
CA PRO A 21 -46.84 6.49 -11.07
C PRO A 21 -47.12 7.73 -10.21
N PRO A 22 -47.62 7.57 -8.98
CA PRO A 22 -47.85 8.69 -8.07
C PRO A 22 -46.54 9.42 -7.77
N PRO A 23 -46.58 10.76 -7.58
CA PRO A 23 -45.40 11.54 -7.27
C PRO A 23 -44.76 11.08 -5.96
N PRO A 24 -43.42 11.09 -5.87
CA PRO A 24 -42.72 10.68 -4.66
C PRO A 24 -43.07 11.58 -3.47
N PRO A 25 -43.13 11.04 -2.24
CA PRO A 25 -43.40 11.83 -1.04
C PRO A 25 -42.33 12.91 -0.87
N ARG A 26 -42.78 14.12 -0.51
CA ARG A 26 -41.88 15.26 -0.28
C ARG A 26 -40.84 14.90 0.79
N PRO A 27 -39.55 15.24 0.61
CA PRO A 27 -38.54 15.03 1.61
C PRO A 27 -38.91 15.78 2.90
N ARG A 28 -38.82 15.09 4.04
CA ARG A 28 -39.06 15.70 5.34
C ARG A 28 -37.99 16.78 5.60
N PRO A 29 -38.33 17.89 6.26
CA PRO A 29 -37.34 18.87 6.70
C PRO A 29 -36.28 18.15 7.55
N HIS A 30 -35.03 18.22 7.12
CA HIS A 30 -33.91 17.71 7.90
C HIS A 30 -33.70 18.62 9.10
N THR A 31 -34.14 18.18 10.27
CA THR A 31 -33.70 18.76 11.54
C THR A 31 -32.23 18.35 11.73
N PRO A 32 -31.27 19.29 11.78
CA PRO A 32 -29.88 18.95 12.01
C PRO A 32 -29.74 18.32 13.42
N PRO A 33 -28.95 17.26 13.58
CA PRO A 33 -28.70 16.66 14.88
C PRO A 33 -28.01 17.69 15.81
N PRO A 34 -28.25 17.62 17.12
CA PRO A 34 -27.60 18.50 18.10
C PRO A 34 -26.09 18.38 17.97
N GLN A 35 -25.41 19.52 17.81
CA GLN A 35 -23.96 19.57 17.71
C GLN A 35 -23.33 19.10 19.03
N PRO A 36 -22.37 18.16 19.01
CA PRO A 36 -21.61 17.80 20.19
C PRO A 36 -20.75 18.99 20.66
N PRO A 37 -20.46 19.08 21.97
CA PRO A 37 -19.66 20.17 22.53
C PRO A 37 -18.28 20.23 21.85
N VAL A 38 -17.93 21.43 21.41
CA VAL A 38 -16.65 21.77 20.78
C VAL A 38 -15.54 21.51 21.81
N GLN A 39 -14.78 20.42 21.61
CA GLN A 39 -13.55 20.18 22.37
C GLN A 39 -12.45 21.08 21.83
N GLN A 40 -11.95 21.98 22.67
CA GLN A 40 -10.80 22.82 22.33
C GLN A 40 -9.53 21.97 22.21
N PRO A 41 -8.64 22.27 21.23
CA PRO A 41 -7.39 21.54 21.06
C PRO A 41 -6.43 21.86 22.21
N THR A 42 -6.11 20.86 23.01
CA THR A 42 -4.94 20.90 23.90
C THR A 42 -3.68 20.75 23.05
N TYR A 43 -2.89 21.81 22.97
CA TYR A 43 -1.59 21.81 22.31
C TYR A 43 -0.63 20.90 23.09
N ALA A 44 -0.37 19.70 22.57
CA ALA A 44 0.66 18.81 23.08
C ALA A 44 2.02 19.14 22.43
N THR A 45 2.99 19.44 23.28
CA THR A 45 4.40 19.69 22.99
C THR A 45 5.05 18.49 22.27
N PRO A 46 5.73 18.66 21.12
CA PRO A 46 6.45 17.56 20.48
C PRO A 46 7.76 17.26 21.23
N SER A 47 7.75 16.20 22.03
CA SER A 47 8.96 15.60 22.62
C SER A 47 9.71 14.83 21.53
N SER A 48 10.76 15.46 21.01
CA SER A 48 11.71 14.88 20.06
C SER A 48 12.46 13.70 20.71
N SER A 49 12.03 12.47 20.41
CA SER A 49 12.80 11.25 20.69
C SER A 49 13.26 10.64 19.36
N ALA A 50 14.51 10.91 19.01
CA ALA A 50 15.21 10.26 17.93
C ALA A 50 15.32 8.75 18.21
N ILE A 51 14.87 7.92 17.27
CA ILE A 51 15.03 6.47 17.30
C ILE A 51 16.23 6.11 16.42
N PRO A 52 17.27 5.42 16.91
CA PRO A 52 18.35 4.95 16.06
C PRO A 52 17.91 3.73 15.24
N ALA A 53 18.22 3.78 13.94
CA ALA A 53 18.00 2.70 12.99
C ALA A 53 18.84 1.46 13.36
N THR A 54 18.20 0.37 13.75
CA THR A 54 18.87 -0.92 13.95
C THR A 54 19.01 -1.65 12.61
N SER A 55 20.19 -1.51 12.01
CA SER A 55 20.68 -2.31 10.89
C SER A 55 20.85 -3.77 11.31
N THR A 56 20.07 -4.68 10.72
CA THR A 56 20.15 -6.13 10.97
C THR A 56 21.12 -6.79 10.00
N SER A 57 22.42 -6.51 10.17
CA SER A 57 23.49 -7.24 9.48
C SER A 57 23.71 -8.60 10.13
N LYS A 58 23.16 -9.65 9.52
CA LYS A 58 23.48 -11.04 9.84
C LYS A 58 24.85 -11.40 9.28
N ARG A 59 25.92 -11.10 10.01
CA ARG A 59 27.24 -11.73 9.79
C ARG A 59 27.67 -12.46 11.05
N LYS A 60 27.32 -13.74 11.10
CA LYS A 60 27.72 -14.69 12.15
C LYS A 60 29.22 -14.99 12.01
N ARG A 61 30.07 -14.07 12.50
CA ARG A 61 31.46 -14.39 12.82
C ARG A 61 31.48 -15.00 14.21
N GLN A 62 31.62 -16.32 14.23
CA GLN A 62 31.89 -17.11 15.43
C GLN A 62 33.30 -16.76 15.93
N THR A 63 33.45 -15.68 16.71
CA THR A 63 34.68 -15.45 17.47
C THR A 63 34.62 -16.33 18.71
N ARG A 64 35.36 -17.44 18.65
CA ARG A 64 35.75 -18.26 19.78
C ARG A 64 36.63 -17.39 20.70
N ILE A 65 36.01 -16.76 21.68
CA ILE A 65 36.72 -16.13 22.79
C ILE A 65 36.98 -17.24 23.80
N ASP A 66 38.14 -17.87 23.68
CA ASP A 66 38.71 -18.68 24.74
C ASP A 66 39.08 -17.72 25.88
N ASN A 67 38.16 -17.53 26.83
CA ASN A 67 38.42 -16.77 28.06
C ASN A 67 39.39 -17.55 28.96
N TYR A 68 40.67 -17.39 28.68
CA TYR A 68 41.78 -17.80 29.52
C TYR A 68 41.97 -16.79 30.66
N PHE A 69 40.98 -16.70 31.56
CA PHE A 69 41.13 -15.96 32.81
C PHE A 69 41.58 -16.94 33.91
N GLY A 70 42.88 -17.21 33.91
CA GLY A 70 43.59 -17.90 34.98
C GLY A 70 43.69 -17.03 36.23
N SER A 71 42.56 -16.67 36.83
CA SER A 71 42.54 -16.13 38.18
C SER A 71 42.69 -17.28 39.16
N LYS A 72 43.88 -17.38 39.79
CA LYS A 72 44.15 -18.19 40.98
C LYS A 72 43.07 -17.87 42.02
N LYS A 73 42.00 -18.67 42.05
CA LYS A 73 41.00 -18.64 43.11
C LYS A 73 41.73 -19.08 44.38
N GLN A 74 42.03 -18.13 45.26
CA GLN A 74 42.20 -18.45 46.67
C GLN A 74 40.95 -19.24 47.08
N ARG A 75 41.14 -20.53 47.37
CA ARG A 75 40.12 -21.36 47.98
C ARG A 75 39.90 -20.81 49.39
N ILE A 76 39.04 -19.81 49.49
CA ILE A 76 38.32 -19.56 50.74
C ILE A 76 37.47 -20.83 50.89
N SER A 77 37.90 -21.74 51.76
CA SER A 77 37.09 -22.89 52.14
C SER A 77 35.71 -22.36 52.53
N PRO A 78 34.62 -23.00 52.10
CA PRO A 78 33.30 -22.58 52.52
C PRO A 78 33.33 -22.59 54.05
N ILE A 79 33.22 -21.41 54.65
CA ILE A 79 32.95 -21.28 56.06
C ILE A 79 31.63 -22.02 56.23
N ALA A 80 31.70 -23.22 56.81
CA ALA A 80 30.56 -24.07 57.06
C ALA A 80 29.76 -23.42 58.17
N PHE A 81 28.95 -22.44 57.80
CA PHE A 81 27.93 -21.90 58.67
C PHE A 81 26.91 -23.03 58.82
N GLU A 82 27.01 -23.78 59.92
CA GLU A 82 26.07 -24.84 60.25
C GLU A 82 24.72 -24.21 60.57
N LEU A 83 23.94 -23.97 59.52
CA LEU A 83 22.55 -23.57 59.67
C LEU A 83 21.80 -24.64 60.48
N SER A 84 21.04 -24.17 61.45
CA SER A 84 20.11 -24.99 62.23
C SER A 84 19.19 -25.77 61.26
N PRO A 85 18.76 -26.99 61.62
CA PRO A 85 17.76 -27.74 60.86
C PRO A 85 16.50 -26.93 60.52
N GLU A 86 16.15 -25.94 61.33
CA GLU A 86 15.02 -25.02 61.12
C GLU A 86 15.34 -24.01 60.00
N GLU A 87 16.47 -23.32 60.08
CA GLU A 87 16.91 -22.36 59.06
C GLU A 87 17.09 -23.02 57.68
N LYS A 88 17.54 -24.29 57.64
CA LYS A 88 17.63 -25.07 56.39
C LYS A 88 16.27 -25.31 55.75
N LYS A 89 15.19 -25.45 56.54
CA LYS A 89 13.83 -25.61 56.01
C LYS A 89 13.34 -24.29 55.42
N ASP A 90 13.57 -23.18 56.10
CA ASP A 90 13.12 -21.86 55.66
C ASP A 90 13.84 -21.42 54.39
N VAL A 91 15.17 -21.59 54.32
CA VAL A 91 15.96 -21.31 53.10
C VAL A 91 15.48 -22.15 51.92
N LYS A 92 15.13 -23.43 52.16
CA LYS A 92 14.62 -24.33 51.13
C LYS A 92 13.21 -23.92 50.67
N ALA A 93 12.36 -23.42 51.57
CA ALA A 93 11.05 -22.87 51.22
C ALA A 93 11.21 -21.62 50.36
N LEU A 94 12.04 -20.65 50.80
CA LEU A 94 12.32 -19.42 50.07
C LEU A 94 12.87 -19.70 48.66
N TYR A 95 13.79 -20.66 48.51
CA TYR A 95 14.33 -21.05 47.22
C TYR A 95 13.27 -21.64 46.26
N ARG A 96 12.28 -22.38 46.80
CA ARG A 96 11.17 -22.90 46.00
C ARG A 96 10.24 -21.77 45.53
N ASP A 97 10.00 -20.78 46.37
CA ASP A 97 9.17 -19.63 46.04
C ASP A 97 9.83 -18.77 44.94
N ILE A 98 11.13 -18.50 45.05
CA ILE A 98 11.92 -17.81 44.01
C ILE A 98 11.83 -18.54 42.68
N ILE A 99 12.00 -19.87 42.66
CA ILE A 99 11.89 -20.65 41.42
C ILE A 99 10.47 -20.58 40.84
N LYS A 100 9.44 -20.57 41.69
CA LYS A 100 8.05 -20.48 41.26
C LYS A 100 7.77 -19.11 40.63
N GLU A 101 8.21 -18.04 41.27
CA GLU A 101 8.11 -16.68 40.77
C GLU A 101 8.84 -16.51 39.42
N GLU A 102 10.07 -17.01 39.30
CA GLU A 102 10.80 -16.98 38.03
C GLU A 102 10.07 -17.72 36.90
N ARG A 103 9.41 -18.85 37.21
CA ARG A 103 8.62 -19.60 36.23
C ARG A 103 7.38 -18.82 35.79
N GLU A 104 6.71 -18.16 36.72
CA GLU A 104 5.54 -17.32 36.45
C GLU A 104 5.93 -16.08 35.64
N ALA A 105 7.02 -15.40 36.00
CA ALA A 105 7.58 -14.29 35.23
C ALA A 105 7.97 -14.70 33.80
N LYS A 106 8.62 -15.85 33.64
CA LYS A 106 8.96 -16.40 32.31
C LYS A 106 7.74 -16.78 31.49
N LYS A 107 6.67 -17.25 32.14
CA LYS A 107 5.38 -17.53 31.47
C LYS A 107 4.73 -16.22 31.02
N ALA A 108 4.67 -15.21 31.88
CA ALA A 108 4.15 -13.88 31.55
C ALA A 108 4.94 -13.22 30.40
N GLU A 109 6.28 -13.32 30.41
CA GLU A 109 7.12 -12.81 29.32
C GLU A 109 6.82 -13.49 27.97
N ARG A 110 6.61 -14.81 27.99
CA ARG A 110 6.23 -15.56 26.77
C ARG A 110 4.85 -15.17 26.27
N GLU A 111 3.90 -14.99 27.17
CA GLU A 111 2.53 -14.55 26.84
C GLU A 111 2.56 -13.13 26.25
N ALA A 112 3.30 -12.19 26.86
CA ALA A 112 3.48 -10.83 26.35
C ALA A 112 4.13 -10.82 24.96
N LYS A 113 5.18 -11.62 24.73
CA LYS A 113 5.80 -11.77 23.40
C LYS A 113 4.85 -12.37 22.38
N GLN A 114 4.04 -13.34 22.79
CA GLN A 114 3.05 -13.96 21.91
C GLN A 114 1.93 -12.98 21.55
N GLN A 115 1.49 -12.16 22.50
CA GLN A 115 0.49 -11.13 22.26
C GLN A 115 1.01 -10.05 21.31
N LEU A 116 2.22 -9.53 21.54
CA LEU A 116 2.85 -8.57 20.64
C LEU A 116 2.97 -9.14 19.22
N LYS A 117 3.36 -10.41 19.09
CA LYS A 117 3.43 -11.08 17.78
C LYS A 117 2.06 -11.10 17.09
N ARG A 118 0.99 -11.49 17.80
CA ARG A 118 -0.38 -11.49 17.25
C ARG A 118 -0.83 -10.10 16.81
N GLU A 119 -0.60 -9.07 17.64
CA GLU A 119 -0.95 -7.69 17.31
C GLU A 119 -0.21 -7.18 16.07
N THR A 120 1.08 -7.51 15.92
CA THR A 120 1.85 -7.15 14.72
C THR A 120 1.38 -7.89 13.46
N GLU A 121 1.01 -9.16 13.58
CA GLU A 121 0.48 -9.96 12.48
C GLU A 121 -0.90 -9.44 12.03
N ASP A 122 -1.77 -9.10 12.99
CA ASP A 122 -3.08 -8.51 12.71
C ASP A 122 -2.96 -7.13 12.05
N ALA A 123 -2.05 -6.28 12.54
CA ALA A 123 -1.78 -4.97 11.93
C ALA A 123 -1.27 -5.12 10.49
N ALA A 124 -0.34 -6.06 10.25
CA ALA A 124 0.19 -6.35 8.92
C ALA A 124 -0.89 -6.92 7.99
N ALA A 125 -1.79 -7.78 8.49
CA ALA A 125 -2.91 -8.32 7.72
C ALA A 125 -3.90 -7.22 7.31
N ARG A 126 -4.23 -6.30 8.23
CA ARG A 126 -5.09 -5.14 7.94
C ARG A 126 -4.47 -4.23 6.90
N GLU A 127 -3.17 -3.96 6.96
CA GLU A 127 -2.51 -3.12 5.96
C GLU A 127 -2.44 -3.80 4.59
N ARG A 128 -2.20 -5.12 4.53
CA ARG A 128 -2.28 -5.88 3.27
C ARG A 128 -3.68 -5.78 2.65
N GLN A 129 -4.74 -5.89 3.46
CA GLN A 129 -6.11 -5.74 2.98
C GLN A 129 -6.40 -4.31 2.48
N LYS A 130 -5.87 -3.27 3.15
CA LYS A 130 -5.97 -1.90 2.64
C LYS A 130 -5.24 -1.74 1.32
N GLN A 131 -4.04 -2.31 1.19
CA GLN A 131 -3.26 -2.25 -0.03
C GLN A 131 -3.95 -2.95 -1.22
N THR A 132 -4.59 -4.11 -0.99
CA THR A 132 -5.35 -4.80 -2.05
C THR A 132 -6.53 -3.95 -2.51
N ARG A 133 -7.29 -3.36 -1.57
CA ARG A 133 -8.40 -2.43 -1.89
C ARG A 133 -7.93 -1.21 -2.68
N ARG A 134 -6.79 -0.61 -2.32
CA ARG A 134 -6.20 0.53 -3.07
C ARG A 134 -5.84 0.14 -4.50
N ARG A 135 -5.24 -1.04 -4.70
CA ARG A 135 -4.90 -1.57 -6.03
C ARG A 135 -6.14 -1.87 -6.87
N GLU A 136 -7.19 -2.39 -6.25
CA GLU A 136 -8.47 -2.64 -6.91
C GLU A 136 -9.12 -1.32 -7.34
N LYS A 137 -9.20 -0.33 -6.44
CA LYS A 137 -9.69 1.03 -6.74
C LYS A 137 -8.94 1.65 -7.92
N TRP A 138 -7.62 1.51 -7.96
CA TRP A 138 -6.79 1.95 -9.09
C TRP A 138 -7.16 1.23 -10.40
N ARG A 139 -7.29 -0.10 -10.37
CA ARG A 139 -7.67 -0.90 -11.54
C ARG A 139 -9.03 -0.46 -12.09
N THR A 140 -10.04 -0.33 -11.22
CA THR A 140 -11.38 0.13 -11.63
C THR A 140 -11.34 1.53 -12.23
N TRP A 141 -10.48 2.42 -11.70
CA TRP A 141 -10.29 3.74 -12.28
C TRP A 141 -9.68 3.66 -13.69
N CYS A 142 -8.64 2.83 -13.91
CA CYS A 142 -8.06 2.62 -15.24
C CYS A 142 -9.08 2.06 -16.23
N GLU A 143 -9.89 1.08 -15.83
CA GLU A 143 -10.93 0.47 -16.66
C GLU A 143 -12.00 1.50 -17.06
N ARG A 144 -12.44 2.34 -16.11
CA ARG A 144 -13.42 3.40 -16.36
C ARG A 144 -12.91 4.50 -17.29
N ASN A 145 -11.60 4.76 -17.28
CA ASN A 145 -10.96 5.79 -18.10
C ASN A 145 -10.24 5.21 -19.32
N ALA A 146 -10.47 3.93 -19.66
CA ALA A 146 -9.81 3.28 -20.78
C ALA A 146 -10.15 3.99 -22.10
N LYS A 147 -9.12 4.31 -22.89
CA LYS A 147 -9.22 4.89 -24.24
C LYS A 147 -8.64 3.87 -25.23
N PRO A 148 -9.47 2.94 -25.77
CA PRO A 148 -8.98 1.82 -26.56
C PRO A 148 -8.47 2.21 -27.96
N ASN A 149 -8.88 3.37 -28.47
CA ASN A 149 -8.55 3.82 -29.82
C ASN A 149 -7.56 4.99 -29.78
N ALA A 150 -6.73 5.09 -30.82
CA ALA A 150 -5.85 6.23 -31.02
C ALA A 150 -6.67 7.52 -30.98
N THR A 151 -6.31 8.42 -30.07
CA THR A 151 -7.13 9.59 -29.73
C THR A 151 -6.56 10.88 -30.32
N PHE A 152 -5.26 10.90 -30.65
CA PHE A 152 -4.63 12.06 -31.25
C PHE A 152 -3.63 11.69 -32.34
N GLU A 153 -3.42 12.63 -33.25
CA GLU A 153 -2.46 12.53 -34.33
C GLU A 153 -1.20 13.31 -33.99
N ILE A 154 -0.04 12.68 -34.18
CA ILE A 154 1.25 13.35 -34.09
C ILE A 154 1.62 13.89 -35.48
N PRO A 155 2.03 15.16 -35.62
CA PRO A 155 2.49 15.72 -36.89
C PRO A 155 3.62 14.87 -37.49
N GLU A 156 3.52 14.53 -38.78
CA GLU A 156 4.51 13.67 -39.47
C GLU A 156 5.92 14.28 -39.51
N ASN A 157 5.99 15.61 -39.56
CA ASN A 157 7.25 16.34 -39.70
C ASN A 157 7.92 16.70 -38.36
N LEU A 158 7.50 16.08 -37.26
CA LEU A 158 8.10 16.37 -35.95
C LEU A 158 9.53 15.79 -35.89
N PRO A 159 10.56 16.59 -35.59
CA PRO A 159 11.91 16.09 -35.43
C PRO A 159 11.97 14.97 -34.40
N ARG A 160 12.78 13.94 -34.67
CA ARG A 160 12.86 12.76 -33.79
C ARG A 160 13.26 13.13 -32.36
N GLY A 161 14.12 14.12 -32.17
CA GLY A 161 14.49 14.62 -30.84
C GLY A 161 13.27 15.12 -30.06
N ASP A 162 12.46 15.96 -30.71
CA ASP A 162 11.25 16.56 -30.11
C ASP A 162 10.16 15.51 -29.87
N LEU A 163 10.04 14.52 -30.76
CA LEU A 163 9.13 13.39 -30.57
C LEU A 163 9.42 12.66 -29.25
N TRP A 164 10.68 12.36 -28.96
CA TRP A 164 11.10 11.72 -27.70
C TRP A 164 11.14 12.67 -26.51
N ALA A 165 11.22 13.98 -26.71
CA ALA A 165 11.07 14.93 -25.61
C ALA A 165 9.62 14.99 -25.12
N LEU A 166 8.67 15.01 -26.06
CA LEU A 166 7.25 15.23 -25.79
C LEU A 166 6.45 13.94 -25.57
N HIS A 167 6.95 12.78 -26.03
CA HIS A 167 6.21 11.52 -25.97
C HIS A 167 7.01 10.38 -25.35
N ARG A 168 6.29 9.37 -24.84
CA ARG A 168 6.86 8.13 -24.31
C ARG A 168 6.19 6.92 -24.94
N SER A 169 6.98 5.89 -25.21
CA SER A 169 6.48 4.58 -25.63
C SER A 169 6.06 3.73 -24.42
N ILE A 170 5.25 2.70 -24.64
CA ILE A 170 4.82 1.74 -23.58
C ILE A 170 6.03 1.26 -22.76
N THR A 171 7.10 0.85 -23.43
CA THR A 171 8.31 0.32 -22.76
C THR A 171 9.01 1.38 -21.91
N MET A 172 9.02 2.65 -22.33
CA MET A 172 9.57 3.73 -21.51
C MET A 172 8.66 4.04 -20.31
N CYS A 173 7.35 4.06 -20.50
CA CYS A 173 6.38 4.23 -19.40
C CYS A 173 6.57 3.16 -18.31
N GLU A 174 6.83 1.91 -18.69
CA GLU A 174 7.09 0.83 -17.74
C GLU A 174 8.44 1.00 -17.02
N LYS A 175 9.50 1.32 -17.74
CA LYS A 175 10.86 1.41 -17.17
C LYS A 175 11.07 2.65 -16.30
N GLU A 176 10.61 3.81 -16.75
CA GLU A 176 10.83 5.10 -16.09
C GLU A 176 9.79 5.38 -15.00
N PHE A 177 8.52 5.04 -15.26
CA PHE A 177 7.40 5.42 -14.39
C PHE A 177 6.75 4.23 -13.68
N GLY A 178 7.11 2.98 -14.01
CA GLY A 178 6.49 1.80 -13.42
C GLY A 178 5.01 1.65 -13.79
N LEU A 179 4.60 2.22 -14.92
CA LEU A 179 3.24 2.09 -15.46
C LEU A 179 3.15 0.83 -16.32
N ARG A 180 2.18 -0.04 -16.03
CA ARG A 180 1.96 -1.27 -16.82
C ARG A 180 1.25 -0.93 -18.11
N ARG A 181 1.46 -1.75 -19.15
CA ARG A 181 0.77 -1.63 -20.44
C ARG A 181 -0.74 -1.40 -20.30
N THR A 182 -1.43 -2.19 -19.47
CA THR A 182 -2.88 -2.07 -19.24
C THR A 182 -3.29 -0.74 -18.59
N GLU A 183 -2.40 -0.10 -17.85
CA GLU A 183 -2.67 1.16 -17.16
C GLU A 183 -2.48 2.34 -18.12
N VAL A 184 -1.48 2.31 -19.02
CA VAL A 184 -1.21 3.44 -19.93
C VAL A 184 -2.30 3.63 -20.98
N PHE A 185 -3.07 2.58 -21.30
CA PHE A 185 -4.20 2.67 -22.25
C PHE A 185 -5.42 3.45 -21.72
N CYS A 186 -5.38 3.98 -20.49
CA CYS A 186 -6.35 5.01 -20.08
C CYS A 186 -5.98 6.42 -20.59
N LEU A 187 -4.78 6.58 -21.15
CA LEU A 187 -4.33 7.84 -21.75
C LEU A 187 -4.63 7.90 -23.24
N GLU A 188 -4.66 9.12 -23.73
CA GLU A 188 -4.66 9.37 -25.15
C GLU A 188 -3.35 8.88 -25.75
N HIS A 189 -3.43 8.22 -26.89
CA HIS A 189 -2.27 7.67 -27.57
C HIS A 189 -2.38 7.84 -29.08
N SER A 190 -1.22 7.78 -29.72
CA SER A 190 -1.05 7.77 -31.16
C SER A 190 -0.25 6.53 -31.56
N CYS A 191 -0.63 5.87 -32.65
CA CYS A 191 0.13 4.78 -33.23
C CYS A 191 0.90 5.31 -34.43
N LYS A 192 2.21 5.08 -34.47
CA LYS A 192 3.08 5.47 -35.59
C LYS A 192 3.91 4.28 -36.05
N PRO A 193 4.30 4.21 -37.33
CA PRO A 193 5.22 3.18 -37.80
C PRO A 193 6.53 3.20 -37.00
N ASN A 194 6.97 2.03 -36.58
CA ASN A 194 8.18 1.88 -35.80
C ASN A 194 9.40 2.00 -36.71
N TRP A 195 10.10 3.12 -36.57
CA TRP A 195 11.34 3.42 -37.28
C TRP A 195 12.48 2.43 -37.01
N ARG A 196 12.39 1.59 -35.98
CA ARG A 196 13.40 0.54 -35.70
C ARG A 196 13.18 -0.74 -36.51
N THR A 197 11.96 -0.96 -36.99
CA THR A 197 11.57 -2.16 -37.72
C THR A 197 11.17 -1.79 -39.15
N ASP A 198 11.69 -0.69 -39.68
CA ASP A 198 11.37 -0.18 -41.03
C ASP A 198 9.87 -0.11 -41.35
N GLY A 199 9.02 0.12 -40.32
CA GLY A 199 7.57 0.20 -40.47
C GLY A 199 6.80 -1.11 -40.30
N ASP A 200 7.45 -2.24 -40.04
CA ASP A 200 6.77 -3.55 -39.86
C ASP A 200 5.83 -3.61 -38.64
N THR A 201 6.05 -2.75 -37.64
CA THR A 201 5.27 -2.72 -36.41
C THR A 201 4.91 -1.28 -36.08
N ASP A 202 3.79 -1.08 -35.38
CA ASP A 202 3.44 0.23 -34.85
C ASP A 202 4.00 0.43 -33.44
N ILE A 203 4.53 1.62 -33.17
CA ILE A 203 4.86 2.09 -31.84
C ILE A 203 3.72 2.96 -31.31
N THR A 204 3.20 2.60 -30.13
CA THR A 204 2.23 3.41 -29.40
C THR A 204 2.94 4.46 -28.56
N LEU A 205 2.59 5.73 -28.79
CA LEU A 205 3.17 6.89 -28.13
C LEU A 205 2.11 7.64 -27.31
N PHE A 206 2.49 8.05 -26.10
CA PHE A 206 1.67 8.81 -25.16
C PHE A 206 2.33 10.16 -24.90
N ARG A 207 1.54 11.20 -24.61
CA ARG A 207 2.08 12.51 -24.21
C ARG A 207 2.78 12.41 -22.85
N MET A 208 3.93 13.04 -22.73
CA MET A 208 4.76 12.99 -21.52
C MET A 208 4.03 13.57 -20.30
N ASP A 209 3.34 14.70 -20.47
CA ASP A 209 2.63 15.38 -19.38
C ASP A 209 1.50 14.50 -18.81
N ASP A 210 0.79 13.80 -19.69
CA ASP A 210 -0.28 12.86 -19.31
C ASP A 210 0.30 11.64 -18.57
N VAL A 211 1.43 11.12 -19.04
CA VAL A 211 2.15 10.00 -18.40
C VAL A 211 2.61 10.40 -16.99
N GLN A 212 3.16 11.60 -16.82
CA GLN A 212 3.57 12.12 -15.52
C GLN A 212 2.38 12.27 -14.58
N THR A 213 1.32 12.92 -15.06
CA THR A 213 0.08 13.13 -14.29
C THR A 213 -0.54 11.81 -13.85
N LEU A 214 -0.60 10.82 -14.74
CA LEU A 214 -1.07 9.47 -14.42
C LEU A 214 -0.21 8.79 -13.35
N THR A 215 1.10 8.94 -13.46
CA THR A 215 2.05 8.36 -12.49
C THR A 215 1.85 8.94 -11.11
N TRP A 216 1.73 10.26 -11.01
CA TRP A 216 1.50 10.95 -9.74
C TRP A 216 0.17 10.53 -9.13
N ARG A 217 -0.91 10.52 -9.92
CA ARG A 217 -2.21 10.01 -9.49
C ARG A 217 -2.12 8.57 -8.97
N LYS A 218 -1.42 7.68 -9.69
CA LYS A 218 -1.22 6.29 -9.28
C LYS A 218 -0.56 6.20 -7.91
N GLU A 219 0.54 6.93 -7.69
CA GLU A 219 1.25 6.92 -6.41
C GLU A 219 0.37 7.45 -5.27
N ALA A 220 -0.40 8.53 -5.49
CA ALA A 220 -1.34 9.05 -4.48
C ALA A 220 -2.43 8.03 -4.13
N MET A 221 -3.06 7.41 -5.13
CA MET A 221 -4.11 6.41 -4.91
C MET A 221 -3.57 5.15 -4.22
N LEU A 222 -2.36 4.70 -4.57
CA LEU A 222 -1.72 3.54 -3.94
C LEU A 222 -1.23 3.83 -2.52
N ALA A 223 -0.89 5.08 -2.20
CA ALA A 223 -0.63 5.54 -0.85
C ALA A 223 -1.90 5.68 0.01
N GLY A 224 -3.08 5.67 -0.62
CA GLY A 224 -4.36 5.81 0.07
C GLY A 224 -4.73 7.25 0.39
N VAL A 225 -4.22 8.20 -0.40
CA VAL A 225 -4.65 9.59 -0.34
C VAL A 225 -6.09 9.66 -0.85
N GLU A 226 -6.98 10.19 -0.01
CA GLU A 226 -8.37 10.46 -0.33
C GLU A 226 -8.54 11.98 -0.40
N CYS A 227 -8.64 12.50 -1.62
CA CYS A 227 -8.92 13.92 -1.88
C CYS A 227 -10.12 14.01 -2.83
N ASP A 228 -11.01 14.96 -2.55
CA ASP A 228 -12.16 15.25 -3.43
C ASP A 228 -11.72 16.01 -4.68
N ASN A 229 -10.64 16.80 -4.57
CA ASN A 229 -10.05 17.53 -5.68
C ASN A 229 -8.95 16.70 -6.38
N GLU A 230 -9.03 16.62 -7.70
CA GLU A 230 -8.08 15.90 -8.54
C GLU A 230 -6.70 16.55 -8.54
N GLU A 231 -6.63 17.89 -8.54
CA GLU A 231 -5.36 18.61 -8.59
C GLU A 231 -4.52 18.38 -7.32
N ASP A 232 -5.18 18.38 -6.15
CA ASP A 232 -4.54 18.11 -4.87
C ASP A 232 -4.03 16.67 -4.77
N LEU A 233 -4.81 15.72 -5.31
CA LEU A 233 -4.41 14.31 -5.40
C LEU A 233 -3.13 14.17 -6.24
N ILE A 234 -3.08 14.84 -7.39
CA ILE A 234 -1.93 14.83 -8.29
C ILE A 234 -0.72 15.49 -7.63
N ALA A 235 -0.89 16.63 -6.97
CA ALA A 235 0.19 17.34 -6.27
C ALA A 235 0.82 16.50 -5.15
N GLN A 236 -0.01 15.83 -4.33
CA GLN A 236 0.47 14.91 -3.30
C GLN A 236 1.18 13.70 -3.91
N GLY A 237 0.63 13.15 -5.00
CA GLY A 237 1.22 12.06 -5.77
C GLY A 237 2.61 12.39 -6.31
N ARG A 238 2.81 13.63 -6.78
CA ARG A 238 4.11 14.11 -7.26
C ARG A 238 5.14 14.12 -6.14
N SER A 239 4.79 14.63 -4.96
CA SER A 239 5.67 14.63 -3.79
C SER A 239 6.08 13.21 -3.38
N LEU A 240 5.13 12.28 -3.34
CA LEU A 240 5.39 10.86 -3.03
C LEU A 240 6.31 10.20 -4.07
N PHE A 241 6.07 10.46 -5.35
CA PHE A 241 6.91 9.93 -6.43
C PHE A 241 8.36 10.42 -6.33
N LEU A 242 8.56 11.73 -6.11
CA LEU A 242 9.89 12.32 -5.97
C LEU A 242 10.62 11.75 -4.75
N GLN A 243 9.95 11.64 -3.60
CA GLN A 243 10.51 11.03 -2.40
C GLN A 243 10.98 9.58 -2.67
N LYS A 244 10.17 8.80 -3.39
CA LYS A 244 10.50 7.43 -3.78
C LYS A 244 11.70 7.35 -4.72
N GLN A 245 11.82 8.29 -5.67
CA GLN A 245 12.99 8.36 -6.56
C GLN A 245 14.26 8.75 -5.78
N MET A 246 14.18 9.73 -4.88
CA MET A 246 15.30 10.11 -4.03
C MET A 246 15.76 8.94 -3.16
N ALA A 247 14.82 8.19 -2.57
CA ALA A 247 15.12 7.00 -1.77
C ALA A 247 15.72 5.82 -2.57
N LYS A 248 15.55 5.81 -3.89
CA LYS A 248 16.13 4.79 -4.78
C LYS A 248 17.58 5.12 -5.18
N HIS A 249 17.94 6.39 -5.17
CA HIS A 249 19.24 6.89 -5.63
C HIS A 249 20.18 7.36 -4.50
N GLY A 250 19.67 7.54 -3.28
CA GLY A 250 20.46 7.81 -2.07
C GLY A 250 20.84 6.54 -1.33
#